data_AF-A0A928FF41-F1
#
_entry.id   AF-A0A928FF41-F1
#
_cell.length_a   1.000
_cell.length_b   1.000
_cell.length_c   1.000
_cell.angle_alpha   90.00
_cell.angle_beta   90.00
_cell.angle_gamma   90.00
#
_symmetry.space_group_name_H-M   'P 1'
#
loop_
_entity.id
_entity.type
_entity.pdbx_description
1 polymer ?
#
loop_
_entity_poly.entity_id
_entity_poly.type
_entity_poly.pdbx_seq_one_letter_code
_entity_poly.pdbx_strand_id
1 'polypeptide(L)'
;MADLKFRYEDLKRFCIDIFGKFGFDEKNSEIITDVLLLSDLYGIDSHGTQRLLRYYKHLQTGLILADAKPEVVFETPISAVIDAKEGMGQIVSYNAMNLAIEKAKKSGIGMVTVKNSNHYGIAGYYAKMACDQGLIGISVTNTEAIMVPTNSRKAMLGSNPIAVAMPADPYPFFFDAGTAVVTRGKLELYKKLDKEMPDCWGLDAEGKVNTNAPHVLDCIAAHKGGGILPLGGAYEKTGGHKGYGYGMLCEIFSSILSQGLTSDKTYTGGRALICHGFIAINPNLFGDPEAIKAHFSEFLQDLRNAPKAEGCDRIYTHGEKEIIAMEDRLKNGIAININTVKEMKGCAEGFGMNFADYFGDVGADL
;
A
#
# COMPACT_ATOMS: atom_id res chain seq x y z
N MET A 1 -10.66 16.64 14.25
CA MET A 1 -11.29 17.15 13.01
C MET A 1 -12.57 16.37 12.83
N ALA A 2 -13.64 16.99 12.35
CA ALA A 2 -14.89 16.28 12.11
C ALA A 2 -14.71 15.35 10.90
N ASP A 3 -15.15 14.10 11.03
CA ASP A 3 -15.24 13.14 9.94
C ASP A 3 -16.71 12.95 9.57
N LEU A 4 -16.97 12.76 8.28
CA LEU A 4 -18.30 12.45 7.75
C LEU A 4 -18.36 10.97 7.36
N LYS A 5 -19.49 10.31 7.63
CA LYS A 5 -19.65 8.89 7.32
C LYS A 5 -20.45 8.71 6.03
N PHE A 6 -19.92 7.88 5.13
CA PHE A 6 -20.56 7.56 3.85
C PHE A 6 -20.75 6.05 3.71
N ARG A 7 -21.80 5.64 3.00
CA ARG A 7 -22.01 4.22 2.70
C ARG A 7 -21.00 3.77 1.65
N TYR A 8 -20.53 2.53 1.77
CA TYR A 8 -19.60 1.92 0.81
C TYR A 8 -20.10 2.02 -0.63
N GLU A 9 -21.38 1.70 -0.88
CA GLU A 9 -21.95 1.72 -2.24
C GLU A 9 -21.96 3.11 -2.88
N ASP A 10 -22.19 4.16 -2.08
CA ASP A 10 -22.19 5.55 -2.59
C ASP A 10 -20.77 5.98 -2.98
N LEU A 11 -19.78 5.63 -2.15
CA LEU A 11 -18.36 5.85 -2.45
C LEU A 11 -17.91 5.05 -3.68
N LYS A 12 -18.37 3.80 -3.80
CA LYS A 12 -18.06 2.94 -4.95
C LYS A 12 -18.55 3.54 -6.25
N ARG A 13 -19.84 3.89 -6.30
CA ARG A 13 -20.43 4.54 -7.48
C ARG A 13 -19.71 5.83 -7.83
N PHE A 14 -19.42 6.67 -6.83
CA PHE A 14 -18.70 7.92 -7.03
C PHE A 14 -17.30 7.72 -7.62
N CYS A 15 -16.50 6.80 -7.05
CA CYS A 15 -15.15 6.54 -7.52
C CYS A 15 -15.14 5.95 -8.94
N ILE A 16 -16.03 5.00 -9.25
CA ILE A 16 -16.16 4.42 -10.60
C ILE A 16 -16.44 5.52 -11.62
N ASP A 17 -17.41 6.40 -11.34
CA ASP A 17 -17.78 7.47 -12.27
C ASP A 17 -16.64 8.48 -12.45
N ILE A 18 -15.92 8.84 -11.37
CA ILE A 18 -14.75 9.73 -11.45
C ILE A 18 -13.64 9.13 -12.32
N PHE A 19 -13.30 7.85 -12.13
CA PHE A 19 -12.27 7.21 -12.95
C PHE A 19 -12.73 7.02 -14.41
N GLY A 20 -14.02 6.78 -14.64
CA GLY A 20 -14.60 6.78 -15.98
C GLY A 20 -14.41 8.11 -16.72
N LYS A 21 -14.45 9.26 -16.01
CA LYS A 21 -14.16 10.57 -16.62
C LYS A 21 -12.72 10.75 -17.10
N PHE A 22 -11.79 9.95 -16.58
CA PHE A 22 -10.40 9.91 -17.05
C PHE A 22 -10.20 8.98 -18.26
N GLY A 23 -11.25 8.34 -18.77
CA GLY A 23 -11.20 7.48 -19.95
C GLY A 23 -10.93 6.00 -19.65
N PHE A 24 -10.91 5.60 -18.37
CA PHE A 24 -10.90 4.18 -18.01
C PHE A 24 -12.25 3.55 -18.33
N ASP A 25 -12.23 2.32 -18.86
CA ASP A 25 -13.44 1.52 -19.00
C ASP A 25 -14.00 1.12 -17.62
N GLU A 26 -15.20 0.54 -17.60
CA GLU A 26 -15.91 0.13 -16.38
C GLU A 26 -15.05 -0.83 -15.53
N LYS A 27 -14.49 -1.87 -16.16
CA LYS A 27 -13.64 -2.86 -15.48
C LYS A 27 -12.42 -2.23 -14.82
N ASN A 28 -11.73 -1.32 -15.52
CA ASN A 28 -10.55 -0.65 -14.99
C ASN A 28 -10.92 0.34 -13.87
N SER A 29 -12.04 1.04 -14.01
CA SER A 29 -12.58 1.91 -12.97
C SER A 29 -12.96 1.13 -11.71
N GLU A 30 -13.54 -0.07 -11.87
CA GLU A 30 -13.81 -0.99 -10.77
C GLU A 30 -12.54 -1.44 -10.06
N ILE A 31 -11.52 -1.90 -10.81
CA ILE A 31 -10.24 -2.34 -10.22
C ILE A 31 -9.61 -1.23 -9.37
N ILE A 32 -9.55 0.00 -9.89
CA ILE A 32 -8.99 1.14 -9.15
C ILE A 32 -9.81 1.39 -7.88
N THR A 33 -11.14 1.43 -8.01
CA THR A 33 -12.06 1.72 -6.93
C THR A 33 -12.00 0.66 -5.83
N ASP A 34 -11.96 -0.62 -6.19
CA ASP A 34 -11.91 -1.74 -5.24
C ASP A 34 -10.63 -1.69 -4.39
N VAL A 35 -9.48 -1.33 -4.98
CA VAL A 35 -8.23 -1.15 -4.21
C VAL A 35 -8.36 0.00 -3.19
N LEU A 36 -8.93 1.14 -3.59
CA LEU A 36 -9.10 2.28 -2.69
C LEU A 36 -10.10 1.95 -1.57
N LEU A 37 -11.24 1.38 -1.92
CA LEU A 37 -12.27 1.11 -0.92
C LEU A 37 -11.94 -0.08 -0.02
N LEU A 38 -11.17 -1.07 -0.47
CA LEU A 38 -10.65 -2.08 0.45
C LEU A 38 -9.72 -1.45 1.47
N SER A 39 -8.88 -0.50 1.05
CA SER A 39 -8.01 0.25 1.95
C SER A 39 -8.82 0.99 3.01
N ASP A 40 -9.89 1.68 2.60
CA ASP A 40 -10.81 2.32 3.53
C ASP A 40 -11.51 1.28 4.42
N LEU A 41 -12.06 0.19 3.89
CA LEU A 41 -12.72 -0.83 4.70
C LEU A 41 -11.79 -1.44 5.76
N TYR A 42 -10.51 -1.62 5.45
CA TYR A 42 -9.51 -2.16 6.37
C TYR A 42 -8.96 -1.14 7.37
N GLY A 43 -9.40 0.12 7.29
CA GLY A 43 -8.91 1.19 8.16
C GLY A 43 -7.50 1.68 7.81
N ILE A 44 -7.06 1.44 6.57
CA ILE A 44 -5.81 1.94 6.00
C ILE A 44 -6.13 3.23 5.23
N ASP A 45 -6.76 4.19 5.91
CA ASP A 45 -7.35 5.41 5.33
C ASP A 45 -6.35 6.22 4.49
N SER A 46 -5.08 6.18 4.87
CA SER A 46 -3.98 6.81 4.14
C SER A 46 -3.77 6.32 2.70
N HIS A 47 -4.41 5.24 2.27
CA HIS A 47 -4.32 4.67 0.92
C HIS A 47 -5.68 4.48 0.24
N GLY A 48 -6.79 4.84 0.89
CA GLY A 48 -8.13 4.74 0.30
C GLY A 48 -8.57 6.00 -0.45
N THR A 49 -9.83 6.38 -0.32
CA THR A 49 -10.44 7.53 -1.03
C THR A 49 -9.73 8.86 -0.78
N GLN A 50 -9.00 9.01 0.34
CA GLN A 50 -8.09 10.13 0.57
C GLN A 50 -7.04 10.32 -0.54
N ARG A 51 -6.70 9.27 -1.29
CA ARG A 51 -5.78 9.36 -2.43
C ARG A 51 -6.43 9.81 -3.73
N LEU A 52 -7.75 9.99 -3.79
CA LEU A 52 -8.44 10.37 -5.02
C LEU A 52 -7.86 11.65 -5.64
N LEU A 53 -7.65 12.71 -4.84
CA LEU A 53 -7.07 13.95 -5.34
C LEU A 53 -5.67 13.76 -5.93
N ARG A 54 -4.86 12.87 -5.34
CA ARG A 54 -3.53 12.54 -5.85
C ARG A 54 -3.63 11.92 -7.24
N TYR A 55 -4.47 10.90 -7.39
CA TYR A 55 -4.68 10.24 -8.68
C TYR A 55 -5.25 11.20 -9.72
N TYR A 56 -6.23 12.02 -9.33
CA TYR A 56 -6.80 13.08 -10.16
C TYR A 56 -5.70 14.00 -10.71
N LYS A 57 -4.86 14.55 -9.83
CA LYS A 57 -3.75 15.44 -10.23
C LYS A 57 -2.73 14.71 -11.12
N HIS A 58 -2.35 13.49 -10.77
CA HIS A 58 -1.34 12.74 -11.51
C HIS A 58 -1.81 12.36 -12.93
N LEU A 59 -3.10 12.04 -13.10
CA LEU A 59 -3.71 11.81 -14.40
C LEU A 59 -3.77 13.12 -15.21
N GLN A 60 -4.15 14.24 -14.58
CA GLN A 60 -4.16 15.54 -15.26
C GLN A 60 -2.77 16.01 -15.72
N THR A 61 -1.72 15.75 -14.92
CA THR A 61 -0.35 16.17 -15.27
C THR A 61 0.36 15.18 -16.20
N GLY A 62 -0.27 14.05 -16.57
CA GLY A 62 0.35 13.00 -17.37
C GLY A 62 1.44 12.20 -16.65
N LEU A 63 1.51 12.29 -15.31
CA LEU A 63 2.41 11.45 -14.51
C LEU A 63 1.89 10.00 -14.45
N ILE A 64 0.57 9.83 -14.49
CA ILE A 64 -0.11 8.58 -14.80
C ILE A 64 -0.72 8.71 -16.20
N LEU A 65 -0.43 7.75 -17.08
CA LEU A 65 -1.00 7.68 -18.42
C LEU A 65 -2.21 6.74 -18.40
N ALA A 66 -3.41 7.29 -18.63
CA ALA A 66 -4.65 6.51 -18.60
C ALA A 66 -4.75 5.49 -19.75
N ASP A 67 -4.18 5.82 -20.91
CA ASP A 67 -4.16 5.00 -22.13
C ASP A 67 -2.87 4.18 -22.28
N ALA A 68 -2.07 4.07 -21.21
CA ALA A 68 -0.87 3.25 -21.19
C ALA A 68 -1.16 1.83 -21.66
N LYS A 69 -0.23 1.25 -22.40
CA LYS A 69 -0.31 -0.12 -22.92
C LYS A 69 0.81 -0.96 -22.32
N PRO A 70 0.62 -1.51 -21.10
CA PRO A 70 1.60 -2.38 -20.48
C PRO A 70 1.97 -3.56 -21.38
N GLU A 71 3.21 -4.00 -21.28
CA GLU A 71 3.76 -5.04 -22.15
C GLU A 71 4.56 -6.06 -21.34
N VAL A 72 4.35 -7.34 -21.62
CA VAL A 72 5.21 -8.41 -21.09
C VAL A 72 6.51 -8.42 -21.90
N VAL A 73 7.61 -7.98 -21.29
CA VAL A 73 8.92 -7.85 -21.95
C VAL A 73 9.82 -9.06 -21.74
N PHE A 74 9.44 -9.98 -20.85
CA PHE A 74 10.11 -11.24 -20.60
C PHE A 74 9.12 -12.23 -19.97
N GLU A 75 9.17 -13.51 -20.35
CA GLU A 75 8.27 -14.53 -19.81
C GLU A 75 8.90 -15.93 -19.79
N THR A 76 8.63 -16.67 -18.73
CA THR A 76 8.87 -18.12 -18.59
C THR A 76 7.59 -18.80 -18.08
N PRO A 77 7.55 -20.14 -17.97
CA PRO A 77 6.40 -20.82 -17.36
C PRO A 77 6.06 -20.35 -15.95
N ILE A 78 7.05 -19.93 -15.16
CA ILE A 78 6.89 -19.55 -13.75
C ILE A 78 7.09 -18.05 -13.48
N SER A 79 7.56 -17.27 -14.46
CA SER A 79 7.84 -15.86 -14.25
C SER A 79 7.49 -14.95 -15.43
N ALA A 80 7.33 -13.65 -15.17
CA ALA A 80 7.24 -12.62 -16.20
C ALA A 80 7.74 -11.26 -15.69
N VAL A 81 8.15 -10.38 -16.63
CA VAL A 81 8.43 -8.96 -16.36
C VAL A 81 7.50 -8.12 -17.23
N ILE A 82 6.80 -7.18 -16.61
CA ILE A 82 5.89 -6.25 -17.28
C ILE A 82 6.48 -4.83 -17.25
N ASP A 83 6.54 -4.18 -18.40
CA ASP A 83 6.76 -2.74 -18.47
C ASP A 83 5.39 -2.03 -18.45
N ALA A 84 5.12 -1.25 -17.40
CA ALA A 84 3.84 -0.60 -17.19
C ALA A 84 3.62 0.65 -18.07
N LYS A 85 4.70 1.21 -18.64
CA LYS A 85 4.67 2.45 -19.45
C LYS A 85 3.88 3.59 -18.78
N GLU A 86 4.17 3.83 -17.50
CA GLU A 86 3.56 4.84 -16.63
C GLU A 86 2.05 4.71 -16.42
N GLY A 87 1.51 3.52 -16.70
CA GLY A 87 0.10 3.23 -16.47
C GLY A 87 -0.32 3.33 -15.00
N MET A 88 -1.62 3.22 -14.78
CA MET A 88 -2.22 3.23 -13.45
C MET A 88 -1.78 1.99 -12.65
N GLY A 89 -1.11 2.23 -11.52
CA GLY A 89 -0.46 1.17 -10.73
C GLY A 89 -1.40 0.05 -10.33
N GLN A 90 -2.64 0.38 -9.97
CA GLN A 90 -3.66 -0.61 -9.57
C GLN A 90 -4.01 -1.60 -10.68
N ILE A 91 -4.19 -1.10 -11.91
CA ILE A 91 -4.59 -1.92 -13.05
C ILE A 91 -3.45 -2.87 -13.43
N VAL A 92 -2.23 -2.34 -13.57
CA VAL A 92 -1.08 -3.16 -13.96
C VAL A 92 -0.76 -4.21 -12.89
N SER A 93 -0.88 -3.85 -11.61
CA SER A 93 -0.63 -4.75 -10.48
C SER A 93 -1.69 -5.84 -10.35
N TYR A 94 -2.97 -5.50 -10.57
CA TYR A 94 -4.06 -6.47 -10.63
C TYR A 94 -3.81 -7.51 -11.73
N ASN A 95 -3.45 -7.07 -12.93
CA ASN A 95 -3.14 -7.96 -14.04
C ASN A 95 -1.88 -8.80 -13.77
N ALA A 96 -0.85 -8.21 -13.18
CA ALA A 96 0.39 -8.90 -12.82
C ALA A 96 0.18 -10.01 -11.79
N MET A 97 -0.60 -9.73 -10.73
CA MET A 97 -0.92 -10.76 -9.73
C MET A 97 -1.81 -11.86 -10.33
N ASN A 98 -2.79 -11.55 -11.17
CA ASN A 98 -3.56 -12.58 -11.87
C ASN A 98 -2.66 -13.49 -12.73
N LEU A 99 -1.69 -12.92 -13.44
CA LEU A 99 -0.71 -13.71 -14.20
C LEU A 99 0.16 -14.57 -13.27
N ALA A 100 0.56 -14.07 -12.10
CA ALA A 100 1.27 -14.87 -11.09
C ALA A 100 0.41 -16.04 -10.58
N ILE A 101 -0.88 -15.79 -10.28
CA ILE A 101 -1.85 -16.80 -9.86
C ILE A 101 -2.03 -17.86 -10.95
N GLU A 102 -2.19 -17.48 -12.21
CA GLU A 102 -2.32 -18.42 -13.33
C GLU A 102 -1.10 -19.33 -13.46
N LYS A 103 0.12 -18.76 -13.36
CA LYS A 103 1.37 -19.52 -13.40
C LYS A 103 1.48 -20.45 -12.19
N ALA A 104 1.13 -19.99 -10.99
CA ALA A 104 1.14 -20.80 -9.77
C ALA A 104 0.15 -21.97 -9.84
N LYS A 105 -1.04 -21.78 -10.42
CA LYS A 105 -2.01 -22.87 -10.62
C LYS A 105 -1.50 -23.94 -11.59
N LYS A 106 -0.71 -23.55 -12.60
CA LYS A 106 -0.16 -24.47 -13.62
C LYS A 106 1.14 -25.16 -13.18
N SER A 107 2.02 -24.44 -12.51
CA SER A 107 3.41 -24.87 -12.25
C SER A 107 3.78 -24.85 -10.77
N GLY A 108 2.83 -24.53 -9.89
CA GLY A 108 3.00 -24.49 -8.44
C GLY A 108 3.51 -23.16 -7.90
N ILE A 109 4.31 -22.41 -8.66
CA ILE A 109 4.77 -21.06 -8.30
C ILE A 109 4.64 -20.14 -9.52
N GLY A 110 4.24 -18.90 -9.29
CA GLY A 110 4.26 -17.82 -10.26
C GLY A 110 4.82 -16.55 -9.67
N MET A 111 5.70 -15.86 -10.40
CA MET A 111 6.28 -14.60 -9.99
C MET A 111 6.27 -13.58 -11.14
N VAL A 112 5.67 -12.41 -10.92
CA VAL A 112 5.61 -11.34 -11.91
C VAL A 112 6.17 -10.07 -11.31
N THR A 113 7.11 -9.43 -12.00
CA THR A 113 7.61 -8.11 -11.63
C THR A 113 7.16 -7.06 -12.62
N VAL A 114 7.01 -5.82 -12.15
CA VAL A 114 6.54 -4.68 -12.94
C VAL A 114 7.54 -3.55 -12.79
N LYS A 115 7.91 -2.89 -13.89
CA LYS A 115 8.71 -1.66 -13.90
C LYS A 115 7.95 -0.50 -14.54
N ASN A 116 8.46 0.71 -14.33
CA ASN A 116 7.93 1.95 -14.93
C ASN A 116 6.45 2.21 -14.59
N SER A 117 6.01 1.82 -13.39
CA SER A 117 4.63 1.92 -12.92
C SER A 117 4.43 3.17 -12.03
N ASN A 118 3.24 3.26 -11.45
CA ASN A 118 2.79 4.28 -10.52
C ASN A 118 2.34 3.69 -9.17
N HIS A 119 1.94 4.55 -8.23
CA HIS A 119 1.44 4.11 -6.92
C HIS A 119 0.23 3.18 -7.03
N TYR A 120 0.27 2.03 -6.36
CA TYR A 120 -0.70 0.95 -6.51
C TYR A 120 -1.68 0.76 -5.34
N GLY A 121 -1.80 1.74 -4.43
CA GLY A 121 -2.62 1.57 -3.21
C GLY A 121 -1.93 0.71 -2.15
N ILE A 122 -2.69 -0.15 -1.47
CA ILE A 122 -2.16 -1.08 -0.45
C ILE A 122 -1.56 -2.34 -1.08
N ALA A 123 -0.43 -2.80 -0.56
CA ALA A 123 0.25 -4.00 -1.08
C ALA A 123 -0.58 -5.26 -0.80
N GLY A 124 -1.27 -5.28 0.34
CA GLY A 124 -2.08 -6.41 0.80
C GLY A 124 -3.23 -6.77 -0.13
N TYR A 125 -3.78 -5.82 -0.90
CA TYR A 125 -4.82 -6.11 -1.89
C TYR A 125 -4.39 -7.22 -2.85
N TYR A 126 -3.18 -7.10 -3.42
CA TYR A 126 -2.66 -8.05 -4.39
C TYR A 126 -2.28 -9.38 -3.75
N ALA A 127 -1.66 -9.36 -2.57
CA ALA A 127 -1.39 -10.59 -1.83
C ALA A 127 -2.70 -11.36 -1.53
N LYS A 128 -3.76 -10.63 -1.15
CA LYS A 128 -5.09 -11.19 -0.89
C LYS A 128 -5.72 -11.81 -2.13
N MET A 129 -5.52 -11.25 -3.33
CA MET A 129 -6.03 -11.87 -4.58
C MET A 129 -5.58 -13.32 -4.74
N ALA A 130 -4.32 -13.64 -4.41
CA ALA A 130 -3.83 -15.02 -4.45
C ALA A 130 -4.39 -15.85 -3.27
N CYS A 131 -4.48 -15.27 -2.08
CA CYS A 131 -5.08 -15.89 -0.89
C CYS A 131 -6.53 -16.34 -1.14
N ASP A 132 -7.34 -15.48 -1.76
CA ASP A 132 -8.74 -15.77 -2.10
C ASP A 132 -8.88 -16.93 -3.10
N GLN A 133 -7.79 -17.32 -3.76
CA GLN A 133 -7.71 -18.45 -4.68
C GLN A 133 -7.11 -19.71 -4.02
N GLY A 134 -6.94 -19.71 -2.70
CA GLY A 134 -6.32 -20.80 -1.95
C GLY A 134 -4.79 -20.86 -2.06
N LEU A 135 -4.14 -19.78 -2.53
CA LEU A 135 -2.68 -19.71 -2.71
C LEU A 135 -2.04 -18.82 -1.64
N ILE A 136 -0.73 -18.95 -1.41
CA ILE A 136 0.03 -17.97 -0.64
C ILE A 136 0.36 -16.81 -1.59
N GLY A 137 0.01 -15.59 -1.21
CA GLY A 137 0.26 -14.36 -1.98
C GLY A 137 1.32 -13.48 -1.33
N ILE A 138 2.22 -12.93 -2.14
CA ILE A 138 3.21 -11.93 -1.72
C ILE A 138 3.15 -10.75 -2.68
N SER A 139 3.16 -9.53 -2.15
CA SER A 139 3.27 -8.31 -2.93
C SER A 139 4.31 -7.37 -2.33
N VAL A 140 5.12 -6.74 -3.18
CA VAL A 140 6.13 -5.76 -2.80
C VAL A 140 6.13 -4.58 -3.77
N THR A 141 6.53 -3.41 -3.31
CA THR A 141 6.80 -2.25 -4.19
C THR A 141 7.90 -1.38 -3.60
N ASN A 142 8.73 -0.78 -4.45
CA ASN A 142 9.56 0.33 -3.99
C ASN A 142 8.77 1.66 -4.00
N THR A 143 9.34 2.73 -3.43
CA THR A 143 8.75 4.07 -3.45
C THR A 143 9.84 5.13 -3.58
N GLU A 144 9.48 6.43 -3.61
CA GLU A 144 10.45 7.52 -3.44
C GLU A 144 11.30 7.29 -2.19
N ALA A 145 12.61 7.56 -2.29
CA ALA A 145 13.54 7.41 -1.19
C ALA A 145 13.19 8.34 -0.01
N ILE A 146 12.77 7.73 1.10
CA ILE A 146 12.43 8.42 2.35
C ILE A 146 13.07 7.75 3.57
N MET A 147 13.52 6.50 3.45
CA MET A 147 14.13 5.71 4.51
C MET A 147 15.65 5.77 4.42
N VAL A 148 16.29 5.99 5.57
CA VAL A 148 17.74 6.11 5.72
C VAL A 148 18.33 4.74 6.06
N PRO A 149 19.28 4.19 5.28
CA PRO A 149 19.99 2.97 5.64
C PRO A 149 20.67 3.11 7.01
N THR A 150 20.80 2.01 7.75
CA THR A 150 21.49 2.01 9.05
C THR A 150 22.90 2.58 8.91
N ASN A 151 23.29 3.49 9.81
CA ASN A 151 24.56 4.24 9.80
C ASN A 151 24.75 5.22 8.62
N SER A 152 23.73 5.45 7.79
CA SER A 152 23.71 6.52 6.79
C SER A 152 23.07 7.79 7.36
N ARG A 153 23.25 8.90 6.65
CA ARG A 153 22.51 10.17 6.86
C ARG A 153 21.69 10.59 5.63
N LYS A 154 21.61 9.74 4.61
CA LYS A 154 20.91 10.03 3.35
C LYS A 154 19.83 8.97 3.13
N ALA A 155 18.60 9.40 2.88
CA ALA A 155 17.54 8.51 2.44
C ALA A 155 17.90 7.86 1.09
N MET A 156 17.74 6.54 1.00
CA MET A 156 18.08 5.77 -0.21
C MET A 156 17.01 4.72 -0.56
N LEU A 157 16.20 4.30 0.40
CA LEU A 157 15.13 3.34 0.19
C LEU A 157 13.78 4.04 0.40
N GLY A 158 12.74 3.51 -0.24
CA GLY A 158 11.37 3.91 0.04
C GLY A 158 10.85 3.35 1.38
N SER A 159 9.56 3.55 1.63
CA SER A 159 8.87 2.80 2.69
C SER A 159 8.74 1.32 2.36
N ASN A 160 8.95 0.95 1.08
CA ASN A 160 9.17 -0.40 0.57
C ASN A 160 8.31 -1.49 1.22
N PRO A 161 6.96 -1.42 1.12
CA PRO A 161 6.11 -2.35 1.83
C PRO A 161 6.24 -3.79 1.32
N ILE A 162 6.06 -4.72 2.27
CA ILE A 162 5.96 -6.15 2.02
C ILE A 162 4.59 -6.59 2.53
N ALA A 163 3.81 -7.20 1.66
CA ALA A 163 2.56 -7.85 2.02
C ALA A 163 2.64 -9.36 1.78
N VAL A 164 2.07 -10.12 2.73
CA VAL A 164 1.93 -11.57 2.64
C VAL A 164 0.53 -11.94 3.11
N ALA A 165 -0.18 -12.72 2.30
CA ALA A 165 -1.47 -13.27 2.66
C ALA A 165 -1.47 -14.80 2.47
N MET A 166 -2.05 -15.52 3.40
CA MET A 166 -2.12 -16.98 3.37
C MET A 166 -3.48 -17.46 3.91
N PRO A 167 -4.11 -18.46 3.27
CA PRO A 167 -5.35 -19.04 3.77
C PRO A 167 -5.20 -19.53 5.21
N ALA A 168 -6.15 -19.15 6.06
CA ALA A 168 -6.27 -19.55 7.45
C ALA A 168 -7.72 -19.34 7.91
N ASP A 169 -8.08 -19.93 9.05
CA ASP A 169 -9.39 -19.78 9.70
C ASP A 169 -9.27 -19.04 11.05
N PRO A 170 -10.32 -18.32 11.49
CA PRO A 170 -11.59 -18.10 10.78
C PRO A 170 -11.52 -17.03 9.67
N TYR A 171 -10.38 -16.35 9.53
CA TYR A 171 -10.07 -15.41 8.46
C TYR A 171 -8.61 -15.59 8.04
N PRO A 172 -8.25 -15.22 6.81
CA PRO A 172 -6.88 -15.40 6.31
C PRO A 172 -5.88 -14.58 7.12
N PHE A 173 -4.63 -15.07 7.17
CA PHE A 173 -3.52 -14.24 7.60
C PHE A 173 -3.29 -13.14 6.56
N PHE A 174 -3.16 -11.89 7.02
CA PHE A 174 -2.99 -10.73 6.15
C PHE A 174 -1.98 -9.75 6.77
N PHE A 175 -0.71 -9.88 6.39
CA PHE A 175 0.34 -8.93 6.73
C PHE A 175 0.50 -7.91 5.61
N ASP A 176 0.45 -6.62 5.91
CA ASP A 176 0.70 -5.52 4.98
C ASP A 176 1.38 -4.37 5.72
N ALA A 177 2.68 -4.18 5.51
CA ALA A 177 3.44 -3.16 6.23
C ALA A 177 4.62 -2.61 5.43
N GLY A 178 4.89 -1.32 5.63
CA GLY A 178 6.15 -0.69 5.26
C GLY A 178 7.33 -1.26 6.05
N THR A 179 8.53 -1.19 5.50
CA THR A 179 9.77 -1.61 6.17
C THR A 179 10.42 -0.49 6.99
N ALA A 180 9.89 0.73 6.88
CA ALA A 180 10.19 1.85 7.77
C ALA A 180 9.36 1.75 9.06
N VAL A 181 9.87 2.32 10.16
CA VAL A 181 9.15 2.36 11.46
C VAL A 181 7.80 3.05 11.39
N VAL A 182 7.63 3.98 10.45
CA VAL A 182 6.44 4.81 10.32
C VAL A 182 6.31 5.33 8.89
N THR A 183 5.11 5.73 8.49
CA THR A 183 4.86 6.37 7.20
C THR A 183 5.14 7.88 7.26
N ARG A 184 5.52 8.48 6.12
CA ARG A 184 5.66 9.95 5.99
C ARG A 184 4.37 10.70 6.38
N GLY A 185 3.19 10.13 6.10
CA GLY A 185 1.92 10.72 6.49
C GLY A 185 1.74 10.89 8.00
N LYS A 186 2.35 10.03 8.83
CA LYS A 186 2.35 10.19 10.29
C LYS A 186 3.23 11.35 10.75
N LEU A 187 4.36 11.59 10.09
CA LEU A 187 5.17 12.80 10.32
C LEU A 187 4.34 14.05 10.02
N GLU A 188 3.63 14.06 8.88
CA GLU A 188 2.76 15.17 8.47
C GLU A 188 1.62 15.40 9.47
N LEU A 189 1.05 14.32 10.02
CA LEU A 189 0.05 14.41 11.11
C LEU A 189 0.65 15.03 12.37
N TYR A 190 1.83 14.60 12.81
CA TYR A 190 2.48 15.15 14.01
C TYR A 190 2.85 16.62 13.84
N LYS A 191 3.30 17.04 12.64
CA LYS A 191 3.46 18.44 12.26
C LYS A 191 2.15 19.23 12.39
N LYS A 192 1.03 18.69 11.90
CA LYS A 192 -0.30 19.34 12.00
C LYS A 192 -0.81 19.44 13.44
N LEU A 193 -0.47 18.46 14.28
CA LEU A 193 -0.88 18.41 15.69
C LEU A 193 0.07 19.16 16.63
N ASP A 194 1.17 19.70 16.12
CA ASP A 194 2.25 20.33 16.90
C ASP A 194 2.74 19.43 18.04
N LYS A 195 3.03 18.16 17.71
CA LYS A 195 3.51 17.14 18.67
C LYS A 195 4.89 16.64 18.30
N GLU A 196 5.70 16.37 19.32
CA GLU A 196 6.95 15.65 19.15
C GLU A 196 6.70 14.19 18.74
N MET A 197 7.53 13.70 17.83
CA MET A 197 7.56 12.31 17.39
C MET A 197 8.31 11.44 18.40
N PRO A 198 8.04 10.13 18.45
CA PRO A 198 8.94 9.18 19.06
C PRO A 198 10.37 9.29 18.49
N ASP A 199 11.37 9.12 19.36
CA ASP A 199 12.80 9.18 19.04
C ASP A 199 13.27 8.07 18.08
N CYS A 200 12.43 7.08 17.81
CA CYS A 200 12.72 6.00 16.87
C CYS A 200 12.25 6.29 15.43
N TRP A 201 11.70 7.47 15.12
CA TRP A 201 11.06 7.73 13.82
C TRP A 201 11.95 8.39 12.77
N GLY A 202 12.76 9.38 13.13
CA GLY A 202 13.38 10.26 12.15
C GLY A 202 14.80 10.68 12.47
N LEU A 203 15.55 10.98 11.41
CA LEU A 203 16.88 11.59 11.44
C LEU A 203 16.88 12.97 10.79
N ASP A 204 17.71 13.88 11.31
CA ASP A 204 18.06 15.15 10.66
C ASP A 204 19.13 14.99 9.56
N ALA A 205 19.52 16.10 8.95
CA ALA A 205 20.50 16.14 7.86
C ALA A 205 21.89 15.63 8.27
N GLU A 206 22.22 15.71 9.56
CA GLU A 206 23.47 15.24 10.13
C GLU A 206 23.43 13.74 10.48
N GLY A 207 22.28 13.09 10.34
CA GLY A 207 22.08 11.68 10.68
C GLY A 207 21.85 11.44 12.17
N LYS A 208 21.43 12.47 12.91
CA LYS A 208 21.10 12.36 14.33
C LYS A 208 19.59 12.20 14.50
N VAL A 209 19.20 11.41 15.51
CA VAL A 209 17.80 11.24 15.90
C VAL A 209 17.17 12.61 16.19
N ASN A 210 16.01 12.85 15.59
CA ASN A 210 15.29 14.11 15.75
C ASN A 210 13.78 13.86 15.88
N THR A 211 13.18 14.40 16.94
CA THR A 211 11.76 14.23 17.29
C THR A 211 10.87 15.36 16.74
N ASN A 212 11.45 16.38 16.11
CA ASN A 212 10.70 17.50 15.51
C ASN A 212 10.23 17.13 14.10
N ALA A 213 8.93 16.82 13.95
CA ALA A 213 8.35 16.43 12.66
C ALA A 213 8.53 17.48 11.54
N PRO A 214 8.27 18.79 11.77
CA PRO A 214 8.56 19.82 10.77
C PRO A 214 10.00 19.77 10.25
N HIS A 215 10.98 19.67 11.15
CA HIS A 215 12.40 19.66 10.79
C HIS A 215 12.75 18.46 9.91
N VAL A 216 12.36 17.24 10.31
CA VAL A 216 12.64 16.02 9.54
C VAL A 216 11.96 16.06 8.16
N LEU A 217 10.72 16.56 8.08
CA LEU A 217 10.01 16.72 6.81
C LEU A 217 10.71 17.71 5.88
N ASP A 218 11.22 18.83 6.42
CA ASP A 218 11.94 19.83 5.64
C ASP A 218 13.29 19.28 5.14
N CYS A 219 13.98 18.45 5.95
CA CYS A 219 15.19 17.73 5.54
C CYS A 219 14.92 16.79 4.35
N ILE A 220 13.83 16.01 4.40
CA ILE A 220 13.40 15.11 3.32
C ILE A 220 13.06 15.91 2.05
N ALA A 221 12.19 16.92 2.18
CA ALA A 221 11.70 17.70 1.05
C ALA A 221 12.80 18.50 0.34
N ALA A 222 13.79 18.97 1.08
CA ALA A 222 14.93 19.70 0.53
C ALA A 222 16.11 18.80 0.12
N HIS A 223 15.98 17.47 0.23
CA HIS A 223 17.03 16.49 -0.05
C HIS A 223 18.38 16.80 0.65
N LYS A 224 18.33 17.37 1.87
CA LYS A 224 19.54 17.80 2.63
C LYS A 224 20.26 16.64 3.32
N GLY A 225 19.66 15.45 3.33
CA GLY A 225 19.98 14.37 4.25
C GLY A 225 18.82 14.15 5.22
N GLY A 226 18.98 13.22 6.15
CA GLY A 226 17.92 12.80 7.05
C GLY A 226 16.85 11.95 6.38
N GLY A 227 15.82 11.63 7.14
CA GLY A 227 14.72 10.79 6.68
C GLY A 227 14.13 9.92 7.79
N ILE A 228 13.30 8.98 7.37
CA ILE A 228 12.62 8.04 8.26
C ILE A 228 13.54 6.85 8.55
N LEU A 229 13.47 6.32 9.76
CA LEU A 229 14.25 5.17 10.19
C LEU A 229 13.65 3.83 9.73
N PRO A 230 14.48 2.81 9.46
CA PRO A 230 14.02 1.45 9.20
C PRO A 230 13.43 0.80 10.45
N LEU A 231 12.57 -0.20 10.29
CA LEU A 231 12.07 -1.00 11.41
C LEU A 231 13.24 -1.48 12.29
N GLY A 232 13.14 -1.22 13.61
CA GLY A 232 14.25 -1.39 14.55
C GLY A 232 15.06 -0.12 14.82
N GLY A 233 14.70 1.03 14.23
CA GLY A 233 15.22 2.35 14.59
C GLY A 233 16.60 2.67 14.01
N ALA A 234 17.30 3.63 14.64
CA ALA A 234 18.55 4.21 14.13
C ALA A 234 19.76 3.28 14.21
N TYR A 235 19.76 2.33 15.14
CA TYR A 235 20.97 1.63 15.55
C TYR A 235 20.86 0.12 15.36
N GLU A 236 22.02 -0.54 15.20
CA GLU A 236 22.07 -1.99 15.16
C GLU A 236 21.61 -2.62 16.48
N LYS A 237 21.92 -1.98 17.61
CA LYS A 237 21.50 -2.40 18.96
C LYS A 237 19.98 -2.51 19.10
N THR A 238 19.23 -1.67 18.40
CA THR A 238 17.76 -1.68 18.39
C THR A 238 17.18 -2.47 17.21
N GLY A 239 18.05 -3.00 16.34
CA GLY A 239 17.67 -3.85 15.20
C GLY A 239 17.43 -3.11 13.89
N GLY A 240 17.84 -1.84 13.75
CA GLY A 240 17.59 -1.04 12.54
C GLY A 240 18.11 -1.68 11.24
N HIS A 241 19.24 -2.41 11.31
CA HIS A 241 19.79 -3.14 10.17
C HIS A 241 18.84 -4.24 9.65
N LYS A 242 17.93 -4.75 10.48
CA LYS A 242 16.94 -5.75 10.08
C LYS A 242 15.84 -5.13 9.24
N GLY A 243 15.27 -4.01 9.68
CA GLY A 243 14.29 -3.26 8.89
C GLY A 243 14.88 -2.72 7.58
N TYR A 244 16.14 -2.28 7.63
CA TYR A 244 16.87 -1.92 6.42
C TYR A 244 17.00 -3.12 5.47
N GLY A 245 17.37 -4.29 6.01
CA GLY A 245 17.39 -5.55 5.28
C GLY A 245 16.04 -5.90 4.64
N TYR A 246 14.92 -5.71 5.34
CA TYR A 246 13.59 -5.92 4.76
C TYR A 246 13.31 -4.96 3.60
N GLY A 247 13.68 -3.68 3.73
CA GLY A 247 13.57 -2.73 2.63
C GLY A 247 14.39 -3.13 1.40
N MET A 248 15.57 -3.72 1.62
CA MET A 248 16.42 -4.27 0.54
C MET A 248 15.80 -5.49 -0.11
N LEU A 249 15.19 -6.41 0.65
CA LEU A 249 14.46 -7.55 0.08
C LEU A 249 13.33 -7.06 -0.82
N CYS A 250 12.53 -6.10 -0.35
CA CYS A 250 11.49 -5.48 -1.17
C CYS A 250 12.08 -4.89 -2.46
N GLU A 251 13.17 -4.13 -2.38
CA GLU A 251 13.84 -3.54 -3.54
C GLU A 251 14.31 -4.61 -4.55
N ILE A 252 14.87 -5.73 -4.07
CA ILE A 252 15.28 -6.85 -4.92
C ILE A 252 14.09 -7.41 -5.70
N PHE A 253 13.00 -7.72 -4.99
CA PHE A 253 11.81 -8.35 -5.56
C PHE A 253 10.95 -7.38 -6.39
N SER A 254 11.13 -6.06 -6.24
CA SER A 254 10.44 -5.05 -7.06
C SER A 254 11.27 -4.54 -8.23
N SER A 255 12.41 -3.89 -7.98
CA SER A 255 13.16 -3.11 -8.99
C SER A 255 14.33 -3.88 -9.60
N ILE A 256 15.09 -4.61 -8.79
CA ILE A 256 16.30 -5.29 -9.28
C ILE A 256 15.94 -6.39 -10.27
N LEU A 257 14.97 -7.25 -9.93
CA LEU A 257 14.54 -8.34 -10.81
C LEU A 257 13.78 -7.86 -12.05
N SER A 258 13.08 -6.72 -11.99
CA SER A 258 12.46 -6.11 -13.17
C SER A 258 13.45 -5.31 -14.02
N GLN A 259 14.67 -5.06 -13.51
CA GLN A 259 15.62 -4.09 -14.05
C GLN A 259 15.03 -2.67 -14.17
N GLY A 260 14.13 -2.32 -13.25
CA GLY A 260 13.54 -1.00 -13.14
C GLY A 260 14.35 -0.05 -12.25
N LEU A 261 13.81 1.15 -12.01
CA LEU A 261 14.49 2.13 -11.16
C LEU A 261 14.41 1.76 -9.68
N THR A 262 15.52 1.96 -8.97
CA THR A 262 15.59 1.85 -7.52
C THR A 262 14.99 3.07 -6.84
N SER A 263 14.57 2.94 -5.57
CA SER A 263 13.92 4.01 -4.79
C SER A 263 14.59 5.39 -4.90
N ASP A 264 15.92 5.45 -4.87
CA ASP A 264 16.73 6.67 -4.98
C ASP A 264 16.68 7.38 -6.35
N LYS A 265 16.11 6.72 -7.36
CA LYS A 265 15.99 7.20 -8.74
C LYS A 265 14.53 7.34 -9.19
N THR A 266 13.57 6.79 -8.45
CA THR A 266 12.14 7.02 -8.70
C THR A 266 11.79 8.50 -8.46
N TYR A 267 10.67 8.96 -9.03
CA TYR A 267 10.23 10.37 -8.94
C TYR A 267 11.20 11.40 -9.52
N THR A 268 12.15 10.97 -10.36
CA THR A 268 13.08 11.87 -11.07
C THR A 268 12.52 12.30 -12.43
N GLY A 269 12.83 13.53 -12.85
CA GLY A 269 12.39 14.05 -14.15
C GLY A 269 10.87 14.19 -14.31
N GLY A 270 10.12 14.32 -13.20
CA GLY A 270 8.67 14.48 -13.22
C GLY A 270 7.87 13.18 -13.43
N ARG A 271 8.53 12.01 -13.33
CA ARG A 271 7.93 10.69 -13.57
C ARG A 271 8.09 9.81 -12.33
N ALA A 272 7.07 9.02 -11.96
CA ALA A 272 7.17 8.15 -10.78
C ALA A 272 8.12 6.96 -11.00
N LEU A 273 7.87 6.15 -12.05
CA LEU A 273 8.67 5.00 -12.46
C LEU A 273 8.93 3.97 -11.35
N ILE A 274 7.90 3.76 -10.51
CA ILE A 274 7.91 2.79 -9.41
C ILE A 274 7.92 1.36 -9.97
N CYS A 275 8.47 0.41 -9.22
CA CYS A 275 8.49 -1.00 -9.55
C CYS A 275 7.73 -1.84 -8.50
N HIS A 276 7.17 -2.98 -8.94
CA HIS A 276 6.39 -3.89 -8.10
C HIS A 276 6.82 -5.34 -8.30
N GLY A 277 6.54 -6.19 -7.31
CA GLY A 277 6.73 -7.64 -7.40
C GLY A 277 5.53 -8.38 -6.82
N PHE A 278 5.14 -9.47 -7.47
CA PHE A 278 3.98 -10.29 -7.11
C PHE A 278 4.36 -11.77 -7.19
N ILE A 279 4.10 -12.52 -6.12
CA ILE A 279 4.40 -13.95 -6.06
C ILE A 279 3.13 -14.68 -5.60
N ALA A 280 2.80 -15.77 -6.28
CA ALA A 280 1.78 -16.71 -5.84
C ALA A 280 2.41 -18.10 -5.71
N ILE A 281 2.14 -18.79 -4.60
CA ILE A 281 2.68 -20.12 -4.29
C ILE A 281 1.50 -21.04 -3.98
N ASN A 282 1.44 -22.19 -4.66
CA ASN A 282 0.42 -23.20 -4.46
C ASN A 282 0.80 -24.14 -3.30
N PRO A 283 0.02 -24.18 -2.21
CA PRO A 283 0.30 -25.05 -1.07
C PRO A 283 0.35 -26.55 -1.43
N ASN A 284 -0.30 -26.97 -2.51
CA ASN A 284 -0.29 -28.36 -3.00
C ASN A 284 1.13 -28.87 -3.31
N LEU A 285 2.10 -27.97 -3.51
CA LEU A 285 3.51 -28.36 -3.68
C LEU A 285 4.13 -28.98 -2.43
N PHE A 286 3.53 -28.74 -1.25
CA PHE A 286 4.08 -29.17 0.04
C PHE A 286 3.25 -30.27 0.71
N GLY A 287 2.14 -30.69 0.10
CA GLY A 287 1.25 -31.72 0.63
C GLY A 287 -0.22 -31.34 0.54
N ASP A 288 -1.00 -31.69 1.55
CA ASP A 288 -2.42 -31.39 1.64
C ASP A 288 -2.65 -29.91 2.03
N PRO A 289 -3.25 -29.09 1.14
CA PRO A 289 -3.48 -27.66 1.40
C PRO A 289 -4.39 -27.42 2.61
N GLU A 290 -5.37 -28.27 2.87
CA GLU A 290 -6.30 -28.10 3.99
C GLU A 290 -5.60 -28.42 5.32
N ALA A 291 -4.72 -29.43 5.34
CA ALA A 291 -3.89 -29.72 6.51
C ALA A 291 -2.89 -28.59 6.80
N ILE A 292 -2.29 -28.00 5.76
CA ILE A 292 -1.39 -26.84 5.89
C ILE A 292 -2.15 -25.62 6.45
N LYS A 293 -3.35 -25.34 5.90
CA LYS A 293 -4.23 -24.27 6.37
C LYS A 293 -4.64 -24.49 7.83
N ALA A 294 -5.05 -25.71 8.19
CA ALA A 294 -5.47 -26.06 9.55
C ALA A 294 -4.31 -25.89 10.55
N HIS A 295 -3.11 -26.37 10.20
CA HIS A 295 -1.92 -26.23 11.03
C HIS A 295 -1.54 -24.76 11.28
N PHE A 296 -1.59 -23.93 10.22
CA PHE A 296 -1.32 -22.51 10.39
C PHE A 296 -2.41 -21.81 11.22
N SER A 297 -3.67 -22.19 11.04
CA SER A 297 -4.81 -21.67 11.82
C SER A 297 -4.68 -21.98 13.31
N GLU A 298 -4.26 -23.20 13.65
CA GLU A 298 -3.95 -23.61 15.02
C GLU A 298 -2.83 -22.74 15.62
N PHE A 299 -1.73 -22.56 14.89
CA PHE A 299 -0.64 -21.70 15.35
C PHE A 299 -1.08 -20.25 15.57
N LEU A 300 -1.88 -19.68 14.66
CA LEU A 300 -2.43 -18.34 14.85
C LEU A 300 -3.33 -18.26 16.08
N GLN A 301 -4.10 -19.31 16.37
CA GLN A 301 -4.92 -19.38 17.57
C GLN A 301 -4.07 -19.47 18.84
N ASP A 302 -2.98 -20.22 18.82
CA ASP A 302 -2.02 -20.30 19.92
C ASP A 302 -1.39 -18.95 20.22
N LEU A 303 -1.03 -18.17 19.19
CA LEU A 303 -0.53 -16.81 19.35
C LEU A 303 -1.55 -15.90 20.06
N ARG A 304 -2.84 -15.99 19.70
CA ARG A 304 -3.92 -15.24 20.36
C ARG A 304 -4.13 -15.69 21.81
N ASN A 305 -3.94 -16.99 22.07
CA ASN A 305 -4.13 -17.61 23.38
C ASN A 305 -2.96 -17.39 24.34
N ALA A 306 -1.78 -17.05 23.84
CA ALA A 306 -0.59 -16.81 24.66
C ALA A 306 -0.87 -15.85 25.83
N PRO A 307 -0.14 -15.99 26.96
CA PRO A 307 -0.26 -15.08 28.10
C PRO A 307 -0.04 -13.64 27.66
N LYS A 308 -0.96 -12.76 28.04
CA LYS A 308 -0.92 -11.35 27.66
C LYS A 308 0.07 -10.62 28.57
N ALA A 309 0.74 -9.61 28.02
CA ALA A 309 1.55 -8.71 28.81
C ALA A 309 0.68 -7.93 29.81
N GLU A 310 1.28 -7.42 30.88
CA GLU A 310 0.59 -6.58 31.87
C GLU A 310 -0.09 -5.38 31.19
N GLY A 311 -1.36 -5.15 31.50
CA GLY A 311 -2.16 -4.06 30.92
C GLY A 311 -2.63 -4.30 29.48
N CYS A 312 -2.40 -5.47 28.90
CA CYS A 312 -2.90 -5.83 27.56
C CYS A 312 -4.05 -6.83 27.65
N ASP A 313 -5.20 -6.51 27.03
CA ASP A 313 -6.38 -7.37 27.08
C ASP A 313 -6.38 -8.48 26.01
N ARG A 314 -5.66 -8.27 24.90
CA ARG A 314 -5.62 -9.23 23.78
C ARG A 314 -4.36 -9.11 22.93
N ILE A 315 -4.04 -10.21 22.24
CA ILE A 315 -3.05 -10.28 21.17
C ILE A 315 -3.83 -10.39 19.86
N TYR A 316 -3.43 -9.61 18.86
CA TYR A 316 -3.96 -9.70 17.49
C TYR A 316 -2.98 -10.47 16.61
N THR A 317 -3.52 -11.28 15.72
CA THR A 317 -2.80 -11.75 14.52
C THR A 317 -3.13 -10.86 13.33
N HIS A 318 -2.24 -10.84 12.34
CA HIS A 318 -2.36 -9.98 11.17
C HIS A 318 -3.60 -10.33 10.33
N GLY A 319 -4.44 -9.33 10.03
CA GLY A 319 -5.75 -9.47 9.37
C GLY A 319 -6.94 -9.23 10.30
N GLU A 320 -6.79 -9.43 11.62
CA GLU A 320 -7.90 -9.27 12.56
C GLU A 320 -8.45 -7.85 12.63
N LYS A 321 -7.54 -6.87 12.69
CA LYS A 321 -7.93 -5.47 12.84
C LYS A 321 -8.66 -4.99 11.59
N GLU A 322 -8.20 -5.45 10.43
CA GLU A 322 -8.76 -5.15 9.13
C GLU A 322 -10.17 -5.76 8.97
N ILE A 323 -10.38 -7.01 9.41
CA ILE A 323 -11.71 -7.64 9.40
C ILE A 323 -12.67 -6.93 10.35
N ILE A 324 -12.25 -6.61 11.58
CA ILE A 324 -13.08 -5.87 12.54
C ILE A 324 -13.44 -4.48 11.99
N ALA A 325 -12.48 -3.78 11.38
CA ALA A 325 -12.71 -2.47 10.77
C ALA A 325 -13.69 -2.58 9.59
N MET A 326 -13.56 -3.61 8.76
CA MET A 326 -14.45 -3.82 7.62
C MET A 326 -15.88 -4.08 8.05
N GLU A 327 -16.10 -4.94 9.05
CA GLU A 327 -17.43 -5.22 9.60
C GLU A 327 -18.10 -3.95 10.14
N ASP A 328 -17.37 -3.14 10.90
CA ASP A 328 -17.88 -1.86 11.40
C ASP A 328 -18.20 -0.89 10.27
N ARG A 329 -17.28 -0.70 9.31
CA ARG A 329 -17.40 0.28 8.24
C ARG A 329 -18.47 -0.06 7.20
N LEU A 330 -18.69 -1.35 6.93
CA LEU A 330 -19.81 -1.79 6.10
C LEU A 330 -21.16 -1.51 6.77
N LYS A 331 -21.25 -1.70 8.09
CA LYS A 331 -22.48 -1.49 8.86
C LYS A 331 -22.77 -0.02 9.14
N ASN A 332 -21.76 0.72 9.56
CA ASN A 332 -21.87 2.05 10.15
C ASN A 332 -21.37 3.17 9.23
N GLY A 333 -20.87 2.83 8.05
CA GLY A 333 -20.30 3.75 7.08
C GLY A 333 -18.80 4.00 7.27
N ILE A 334 -18.13 4.38 6.18
CA ILE A 334 -16.72 4.74 6.13
C ILE A 334 -16.57 6.20 6.55
N ALA A 335 -15.76 6.46 7.58
CA ALA A 335 -15.46 7.80 8.04
C ALA A 335 -14.39 8.46 7.15
N ILE A 336 -14.73 9.60 6.55
CA ILE A 336 -13.86 10.37 5.67
C ILE A 336 -13.64 11.75 6.28
N ASN A 337 -12.38 12.18 6.31
CA ASN A 337 -12.02 13.50 6.83
C ASN A 337 -12.68 14.62 6.02
N ILE A 338 -13.18 15.66 6.69
CA ILE A 338 -13.85 16.78 6.02
C ILE A 338 -13.03 17.42 4.90
N ASN A 339 -11.69 17.52 5.04
CA ASN A 339 -10.85 18.07 3.98
C ASN A 339 -10.83 17.16 2.76
N THR A 340 -10.77 15.83 2.98
CA THR A 340 -10.88 14.86 1.89
C THR A 340 -12.24 14.94 1.19
N VAL A 341 -13.33 15.18 1.93
CA VAL A 341 -14.65 15.40 1.31
C VAL A 341 -14.64 16.65 0.42
N LYS A 342 -14.04 17.76 0.86
CA LYS A 342 -13.86 18.97 0.03
C LYS A 342 -13.04 18.69 -1.23
N GLU A 343 -11.96 17.91 -1.09
CA GLU A 343 -11.13 17.49 -2.22
C GLU A 343 -11.90 16.61 -3.22
N MET A 344 -12.70 15.66 -2.73
CA MET A 344 -13.57 14.83 -3.56
C MET A 344 -14.61 15.67 -4.32
N LYS A 345 -15.28 16.60 -3.62
CA LYS A 345 -16.22 17.55 -4.23
C LYS A 345 -15.56 18.37 -5.33
N GLY A 346 -14.36 18.91 -5.08
CA GLY A 346 -13.60 19.65 -6.08
C GLY A 346 -13.20 18.80 -7.30
N CYS A 347 -12.88 17.51 -7.12
CA CYS A 347 -12.64 16.59 -8.23
C CYS A 347 -13.90 16.38 -9.07
N ALA A 348 -15.06 16.21 -8.43
CA ALA A 348 -16.34 16.03 -9.10
C ALA A 348 -16.73 17.27 -9.93
N GLU A 349 -16.64 18.44 -9.32
CA GLU A 349 -16.91 19.73 -9.97
C GLU A 349 -15.99 19.96 -11.18
N GLY A 350 -14.71 19.56 -11.09
CA GLY A 350 -13.75 19.61 -12.19
C GLY A 350 -14.18 18.81 -13.43
N PHE A 351 -15.05 17.81 -13.26
CA PHE A 351 -15.65 17.03 -14.35
C PHE A 351 -17.12 17.37 -14.65
N GLY A 352 -17.66 18.41 -14.01
CA GLY A 352 -19.08 18.77 -14.12
C GLY A 352 -20.02 17.72 -13.51
N MET A 353 -19.52 16.89 -12.59
CA MET A 353 -20.34 15.94 -11.83
C MET A 353 -20.92 16.63 -10.60
N ASN A 354 -22.20 16.41 -10.33
CA ASN A 354 -22.85 16.95 -9.13
C ASN A 354 -22.58 16.02 -7.93
N PHE A 355 -21.79 16.49 -6.97
CA PHE A 355 -21.44 15.72 -5.76
C PHE A 355 -22.68 15.29 -4.95
N ALA A 356 -23.73 16.11 -4.96
CA ALA A 356 -24.97 15.83 -4.22
C ALA A 356 -25.75 14.63 -4.78
N ASP A 357 -25.55 14.26 -6.04
CA ASP A 357 -26.18 13.07 -6.63
C ASP A 357 -25.67 11.77 -5.97
N TYR A 358 -24.48 11.83 -5.36
CA TYR A 358 -23.83 10.71 -4.68
C TYR A 358 -24.11 10.67 -3.20
N PHE A 359 -24.00 11.82 -2.54
CA PHE A 359 -23.94 11.88 -1.08
C PHE A 359 -25.05 12.73 -0.45
N GLY A 360 -25.97 13.27 -1.26
CA GLY A 360 -26.98 14.23 -0.82
C GLY A 360 -26.39 15.60 -0.50
N ASP A 361 -27.18 16.46 0.13
CA ASP A 361 -26.72 17.76 0.59
C ASP A 361 -25.87 17.59 1.86
N VAL A 362 -24.55 17.63 1.69
CA VAL A 362 -23.58 17.37 2.75
C VAL A 362 -23.20 18.68 3.48
N GLY A 363 -24.19 19.53 3.78
CA GLY A 363 -24.04 20.75 4.59
C GLY A 363 -23.24 21.89 3.95
N ALA A 364 -23.60 23.13 4.28
CA ALA A 364 -23.02 24.34 3.69
C ALA A 364 -21.56 24.64 4.09
N ASP A 365 -21.04 23.95 5.12
CA ASP A 365 -19.68 24.17 5.65
C ASP A 365 -18.57 23.36 4.92
N LEU A 366 -18.92 22.69 3.81
CA LEU A 366 -18.01 22.03 2.86
C LEU A 366 -17.48 22.99 1.78
#